data_AF-M0K4Q5-F1
#
_entry.id   AF-M0K4Q5-F1
#
_cell.length_a   1.000
_cell.length_b   1.000
_cell.length_c   1.000
_cell.angle_alpha   90.00
_cell.angle_beta   90.00
_cell.angle_gamma   90.00
#
_symmetry.space_group_name_H-M   'P 1'
#
loop_
_entity.id
_entity.type
_entity.pdbx_description
1 polymer ?
#
loop_
_entity_poly.entity_id
_entity_poly.type
_entity_poly.pdbx_seq_one_letter_code
_entity_poly.pdbx_strand_id
1 'polypeptide(L)'
;MSKNECASGDDPGTDGTATDHASTGESLEIRYRDHSGVWRRIQFEPRPDGPGWDCYDEEWTGCHWRPVGRAVVTDLWWQASVDGR
;
A
#
# COMPACT_ATOMS: atom_id res chain seq x y z
N MET A 1 0.28 1.76 32.45
CA MET A 1 -0.86 2.14 31.60
C MET A 1 -0.28 2.59 30.26
N SER A 2 -0.06 1.66 29.32
CA SER A 2 0.51 1.98 28.00
C SER A 2 -0.54 2.71 27.19
N LYS A 3 -0.35 4.00 26.98
CA LYS A 3 -1.23 4.83 26.13
C LYS A 3 -0.86 4.49 24.69
N ASN A 4 -1.64 3.65 24.04
CA ASN A 4 -1.56 3.43 22.59
C ASN A 4 -2.14 4.69 21.94
N GLU A 5 -1.36 5.75 21.90
CA GLU A 5 -1.75 7.01 21.26
C GLU A 5 -1.65 6.80 19.75
N CYS A 6 -2.70 6.23 19.20
CA CYS A 6 -2.91 6.12 17.77
C CYS A 6 -3.17 7.52 17.22
N ALA A 7 -2.10 8.21 16.85
CA ALA A 7 -2.13 9.55 16.27
C ALA A 7 -2.88 9.47 14.94
N SER A 8 -4.16 9.81 14.98
CA SER A 8 -5.09 9.71 13.84
C SER A 8 -4.82 10.73 12.73
N GLY A 9 -3.68 11.44 12.77
CA GLY A 9 -3.35 12.54 11.87
C GLY A 9 -1.95 12.53 11.26
N ASP A 10 -1.05 11.64 11.70
CA ASP A 10 0.29 11.54 11.15
C ASP A 10 0.32 10.63 9.91
N ASP A 11 1.24 10.91 8.98
CA ASP A 11 1.59 9.97 7.92
C ASP A 11 1.98 8.63 8.56
N PRO A 12 1.38 7.49 8.18
CA PRO A 12 1.77 6.18 8.70
C PRO A 12 3.13 5.80 8.11
N GLY A 13 4.18 6.48 8.57
CA GLY A 13 5.60 6.23 8.32
C GLY A 13 5.95 5.93 6.86
N THR A 14 6.35 6.95 6.12
CA THR A 14 7.10 6.78 4.87
C THR A 14 8.52 6.25 5.17
N ASP A 15 8.66 4.95 5.41
CA ASP A 15 9.96 4.24 5.40
C ASP A 15 10.20 3.52 4.05
N GLY A 16 9.38 3.83 3.04
CA GLY A 16 9.53 3.33 1.68
C GLY A 16 10.18 4.40 0.82
N THR A 17 11.48 4.28 0.55
CA THR A 17 12.06 4.89 -0.65
C THR A 17 11.18 4.47 -1.82
N ALA A 18 10.55 5.43 -2.51
CA ALA A 18 9.83 5.18 -3.73
C ALA A 18 10.83 4.68 -4.77
N THR A 19 10.99 3.36 -4.84
CA THR A 19 11.85 2.71 -5.81
C THR A 19 11.06 2.62 -7.11
N ASP A 20 11.36 3.57 -8.00
CA ASP A 20 11.02 3.47 -9.40
C ASP A 20 11.65 2.17 -9.93
N HIS A 21 10.83 1.24 -10.43
CA HIS A 21 11.12 -0.16 -10.77
C HIS A 21 10.87 -1.21 -9.66
N ALA A 22 9.66 -1.77 -9.64
CA ALA A 22 9.46 -3.13 -9.14
C ALA A 22 9.87 -4.10 -10.24
N SER A 23 11.05 -4.71 -10.11
CA SER A 23 11.42 -5.90 -10.85
C SER A 23 10.39 -6.98 -10.55
N THR A 24 9.95 -7.75 -11.55
CA THR A 24 9.04 -8.91 -11.38
C THR A 24 9.56 -9.85 -10.28
N GLY A 25 9.09 -9.68 -9.05
CA GLY A 25 9.63 -10.31 -7.84
C GLY A 25 9.59 -9.42 -6.59
N GLU A 26 9.46 -8.11 -6.76
CA GLU A 26 9.35 -7.12 -5.68
C GLU A 26 7.87 -6.75 -5.48
N SER A 27 7.41 -6.65 -4.23
CA SER A 27 6.04 -6.22 -3.94
C SER A 27 5.87 -4.73 -4.27
N LEU A 28 4.71 -4.38 -4.84
CA LEU A 28 4.35 -2.99 -5.12
C LEU A 28 3.40 -2.49 -4.03
N GLU A 29 3.67 -1.31 -3.47
CA GLU A 29 2.81 -0.67 -2.49
C GLU A 29 2.41 0.73 -2.96
N ILE A 30 1.12 1.02 -2.94
CA ILE A 30 0.56 2.34 -3.24
C ILE A 30 -0.17 2.83 -1.99
N ARG A 31 0.29 3.94 -1.42
CA ARG A 31 -0.38 4.61 -0.29
C ARG A 31 -0.99 5.92 -0.76
N TYR A 32 -2.20 6.19 -0.32
CA TYR A 32 -2.91 7.43 -0.66
C TYR A 32 -3.94 7.76 0.42
N ARG A 33 -4.36 9.03 0.48
CA ARG A 33 -5.48 9.45 1.30
C ARG A 33 -6.71 9.58 0.43
N ASP A 34 -7.81 8.92 0.78
CA ASP A 34 -9.05 9.03 0.03
C ASP A 34 -9.81 10.33 0.38
N HIS A 35 -10.88 10.63 -0.36
CA HIS A 35 -11.72 11.81 -0.18
C HIS A 35 -12.29 12.02 1.24
N SER A 36 -12.47 10.95 2.01
CA SER A 36 -12.92 10.97 3.40
C SER A 36 -11.81 11.39 4.38
N GLY A 37 -10.56 11.48 3.91
CA GLY A 37 -9.40 11.80 4.73
C GLY A 37 -8.73 10.57 5.36
N VAL A 38 -9.24 9.37 5.12
CA VAL A 38 -8.66 8.12 5.62
C VAL A 38 -7.48 7.68 4.75
N TRP A 39 -6.41 7.20 5.38
CA TRP A 39 -5.27 6.61 4.68
C TRP A 39 -5.63 5.22 4.17
N ARG A 40 -5.28 4.98 2.92
CA ARG A 40 -5.51 3.75 2.18
C ARG A 40 -4.17 3.22 1.68
N ARG A 41 -4.05 1.90 1.66
CA ARG A 41 -2.91 1.20 1.10
C ARG A 41 -3.40 0.09 0.18
N ILE A 42 -2.84 0.03 -1.02
CA ILE A 42 -2.98 -1.11 -1.92
C ILE A 42 -1.61 -1.77 -2.03
N GLN A 43 -1.53 -3.05 -1.70
CA GLN A 43 -0.31 -3.83 -1.80
C GLN A 43 -0.49 -4.96 -2.81
N PHE A 44 0.47 -5.12 -3.71
CA PHE A 44 0.55 -6.22 -4.66
C PHE A 44 1.75 -7.09 -4.30
N GLU A 45 1.50 -8.35 -3.98
CA GLU A 45 2.52 -9.35 -3.69
C GLU A 45 2.52 -10.42 -4.78
N PRO A 46 3.69 -10.80 -5.34
CA PRO A 46 3.73 -11.88 -6.32
C PRO A 46 3.30 -13.19 -5.66
N ARG A 47 2.42 -13.95 -6.32
CA ARG A 47 1.88 -15.18 -5.74
C ARG A 47 2.98 -16.25 -5.65
N PRO A 48 3.20 -16.88 -4.47
CA PRO A 48 4.19 -17.95 -4.35
C PRO A 48 3.77 -19.23 -5.09
N ASP A 49 2.46 -19.48 -5.19
CA ASP A 49 1.90 -20.74 -5.71
C ASP A 49 1.38 -20.66 -7.17
N GLY A 50 1.65 -19.58 -7.90
CA GLY A 50 1.17 -19.47 -9.28
C GLY A 50 1.38 -18.11 -9.93
N PRO A 51 0.92 -17.94 -11.17
CA PRO A 51 1.00 -16.66 -11.87
C PRO A 51 0.09 -15.61 -11.24
N GLY A 52 0.48 -14.35 -11.39
CA GLY A 52 -0.26 -13.20 -10.92
C GLY A 52 0.18 -12.72 -9.54
N TRP A 53 -0.67 -11.88 -8.95
CA TRP A 53 -0.41 -11.12 -7.75
C TRP A 53 -1.58 -11.25 -6.78
N ASP A 54 -1.28 -11.37 -5.49
CA ASP A 54 -2.25 -11.11 -4.44
C ASP A 54 -2.29 -9.59 -4.22
N CYS A 55 -3.47 -9.01 -4.38
CA CYS A 55 -3.75 -7.60 -4.17
C CYS A 55 -4.51 -7.45 -2.86
N TYR A 56 -3.97 -6.65 -1.94
CA TYR A 56 -4.55 -6.34 -0.64
C TYR A 56 -4.94 -4.87 -0.61
N ASP A 57 -6.21 -4.60 -0.31
CA ASP A 57 -6.72 -3.27 -0.08
C ASP A 57 -6.91 -3.10 1.43
N GLU A 58 -6.25 -2.08 1.98
CA GLU A 58 -6.13 -1.86 3.41
C GLU A 58 -6.47 -0.42 3.77
N GLU A 59 -7.04 -0.27 4.96
CA GLU A 59 -7.42 0.99 5.56
C GLU A 59 -6.61 1.24 6.82
N TRP A 60 -6.12 2.46 7.01
CA TRP A 60 -5.48 2.85 8.25
C TRP A 60 -6.53 3.11 9.34
N THR A 61 -6.42 2.37 10.43
CA THR A 61 -7.33 2.50 11.59
C THR A 61 -6.88 3.57 12.60
N GLY A 62 -5.82 4.31 12.30
CA GLY A 62 -5.13 5.21 13.25
C GLY A 62 -3.95 4.54 13.96
N CYS A 63 -3.89 3.20 14.00
CA CYS A 63 -2.85 2.44 14.69
C CYS A 63 -2.14 1.40 13.81
N HIS A 64 -2.91 0.77 12.93
CA HIS A 64 -2.47 -0.33 12.08
C HIS A 64 -3.29 -0.35 10.78
N TRP A 65 -2.69 -0.94 9.76
CA TRP A 65 -3.39 -1.27 8.53
C TRP A 65 -4.36 -2.43 8.77
N ARG A 66 -5.60 -2.26 8.33
CA ARG A 66 -6.64 -3.28 8.41
C ARG A 66 -7.01 -3.69 6.98
N PRO A 67 -6.97 -4.99 6.64
CA PRO A 67 -7.43 -5.46 5.34
C PRO A 67 -8.95 -5.27 5.24
N VAL A 68 -9.37 -4.65 4.15
CA VAL A 68 -10.77 -4.43 3.81
C VAL A 68 -11.13 -5.09 2.48
N GLY A 69 -10.14 -5.43 1.65
CA GLY A 69 -10.31 -6.16 0.41
C GLY A 69 -9.11 -7.05 0.09
N ARG A 70 -9.37 -8.12 -0.67
CA ARG A 70 -8.35 -8.97 -1.28
C ARG A 70 -8.79 -9.45 -2.66
N ALA A 71 -7.88 -9.49 -3.61
CA ALA A 71 -8.15 -9.98 -4.97
C ALA A 71 -6.90 -10.64 -5.57
N VAL A 72 -7.11 -11.54 -6.53
CA VAL A 72 -6.03 -12.07 -7.37
C VAL A 72 -6.01 -11.28 -8.67
N VAL A 73 -4.85 -10.72 -9.02
CA VAL A 73 -4.63 -9.92 -10.23
C VAL A 73 -3.70 -10.66 -11.16
N THR A 74 -4.10 -10.85 -12.42
CA THR A 74 -3.32 -11.61 -13.40
C THR A 74 -2.29 -10.76 -14.14
N ASP A 75 -2.58 -9.48 -14.35
CA ASP A 75 -1.73 -8.54 -15.08
C ASP A 75 -1.65 -7.23 -14.30
N LEU A 76 -0.43 -6.76 -14.03
CA LEU A 76 -0.15 -5.56 -13.25
C LEU A 76 0.84 -4.70 -14.02
N TRP A 77 0.42 -3.48 -14.31
CA TRP A 77 1.25 -2.45 -14.92
C TRP A 77 0.99 -1.12 -14.21
N TRP A 78 2.03 -0.34 -13.99
CA TRP A 78 1.94 0.98 -13.40
C TRP A 78 2.93 1.92 -14.06
N GLN A 79 2.64 3.21 -14.00
CA GLN A 79 3.53 4.25 -14.49
C GLN A 79 3.50 5.39 -13.47
N ALA A 80 4.63 5.66 -12.83
CA ALA A 80 4.79 6.91 -12.11
C ALA A 80 5.22 7.98 -13.10
N SER A 81 4.52 9.11 -13.07
CA SER A 81 5.01 10.34 -13.69
C SER A 81 5.53 11.20 -12.55
N VAL A 82 6.84 11.45 -12.54
CA VAL A 82 7.42 12.45 -11.64
C VAL A 82 7.39 13.78 -12.38
N ASP A 83 6.49 14.68 -12.01
CA ASP A 83 6.54 16.06 -12.52
C ASP A 83 7.76 16.74 -11.87
N GLY A 84 8.86 16.80 -12.62
CA GLY A 84 10.08 17.45 -12.18
C GLY A 84 9.87 18.96 -12.15
N ARG A 85 9.60 19.51 -10.97
CA ARG A 85 9.62 20.95 -10.72
C ARG A 85 10.51 21.31 -9.54
#